data_AF-A0A7X9X9P1-F1
#
_entry.id   AF-A0A7X9X9P1-F1
#
_cell.length_a   1.000
_cell.length_b   1.000
_cell.length_c   1.000
_cell.angle_alpha   90.00
_cell.angle_beta   90.00
_cell.angle_gamma   90.00
#
_symmetry.space_group_name_H-M   'P 1'
#
loop_
_entity.id
_entity.type
_entity.pdbx_description
1 polymer ?
#
loop_
_entity_poly.entity_id
_entity_poly.type
_entity_poly.pdbx_seq_one_letter_code
_entity_poly.pdbx_strand_id
1 'polypeptide(L)'
;MKKALYVLANVALALVGGWWLAQWVSTLPYEMPSWLEDGIRGSIRLAGNRSLDNTDDIETIAILVAIVVCTALVGVVLALANWLGRQLIARRRRAS
;
A
#
# COMPACT_ATOMS: atom_id res chain seq x y z
N MET A 1 15.43 -2.24 -25.93
CA MET A 1 14.03 -1.77 -25.97
C MET A 1 13.09 -2.55 -25.05
N LYS A 2 13.03 -3.89 -25.08
CA LYS A 2 12.09 -4.70 -24.26
C LYS A 2 12.16 -4.44 -22.74
N LYS A 3 13.37 -4.19 -22.19
CA LYS A 3 13.56 -3.86 -20.76
C LYS A 3 12.95 -2.49 -20.38
N ALA A 4 13.13 -1.48 -21.22
CA ALA A 4 12.58 -0.15 -20.98
C ALA A 4 11.04 -0.16 -21.03
N LEU A 5 10.46 -0.90 -21.97
CA LEU A 5 9.01 -1.09 -22.06
C LEU A 5 8.44 -1.79 -20.82
N TYR A 6 9.17 -2.76 -20.26
CA TYR A 6 8.78 -3.46 -19.04
C TYR A 6 8.81 -2.55 -17.79
N VAL A 7 9.83 -1.70 -17.69
CA VAL A 7 9.91 -0.70 -16.62
C VAL A 7 8.79 0.31 -16.77
N LEU A 8 8.55 0.85 -17.97
CA LEU A 8 7.45 1.76 -18.26
C LEU A 8 6.09 1.14 -17.92
N ALA A 9 5.88 -0.15 -18.23
CA ALA A 9 4.65 -0.85 -17.88
C ALA A 9 4.45 -0.95 -16.36
N ASN A 10 5.51 -1.27 -15.60
CA ASN A 10 5.44 -1.31 -14.14
C ASN A 10 5.19 0.07 -13.54
N VAL A 11 5.82 1.12 -14.07
CA VAL A 11 5.59 2.49 -13.63
C VAL A 11 4.15 2.92 -13.92
N ALA A 12 3.63 2.63 -15.12
CA ALA A 12 2.24 2.91 -15.47
C ALA A 12 1.26 2.15 -14.55
N LEU A 13 1.51 0.87 -14.28
CA LEU A 13 0.72 0.07 -13.33
C LEU A 13 0.76 0.64 -11.91
N ALA A 14 1.92 1.09 -11.44
CA ALA A 14 2.08 1.72 -10.13
C ALA A 14 1.28 3.02 -10.05
N LEU A 15 1.35 3.86 -11.08
CA LEU A 15 0.64 5.14 -11.14
C LEU A 15 -0.88 4.94 -11.20
N VAL A 16 -1.36 4.03 -12.06
CA VAL A 16 -2.80 3.72 -12.18
C VAL A 16 -3.31 3.05 -10.90
N GLY A 17 -2.54 2.12 -10.35
CA GLY A 17 -2.88 1.43 -9.10
C GLY A 17 -2.94 2.40 -7.92
N GLY A 18 -1.93 3.27 -7.79
CA GLY A 18 -1.90 4.32 -6.77
C GLY A 18 -3.04 5.33 -6.92
N TRP A 19 -3.35 5.76 -8.14
CA TRP A 19 -4.48 6.65 -8.42
C TRP A 19 -5.82 6.04 -8.03
N TRP A 20 -6.07 4.80 -8.48
CA TRP A 20 -7.29 4.08 -8.14
C TRP A 20 -7.44 3.88 -6.62
N LEU A 21 -6.33 3.54 -5.95
CA LEU A 21 -6.31 3.37 -4.52
C LEU A 21 -6.57 4.67 -3.77
N ALA A 22 -5.98 5.79 -4.21
CA ALA A 22 -6.25 7.11 -3.64
C ALA A 22 -7.73 7.51 -3.79
N GLN A 23 -8.33 7.21 -4.95
CA GLN A 23 -9.75 7.45 -5.18
C GLN A 23 -10.64 6.56 -4.31
N TRP A 24 -10.20 5.35 -3.98
CA TRP A 24 -10.92 4.49 -3.05
C TRP A 24 -10.79 5.02 -1.62
N VAL A 25 -9.58 5.40 -1.21
CA VAL A 25 -9.31 6.02 0.10
C VAL A 25 -10.14 7.29 0.31
N SER A 26 -10.33 8.12 -0.72
CA SER A 26 -11.14 9.33 -0.62
C SER A 26 -12.65 9.11 -0.46
N THR A 27 -13.13 7.87 -0.65
CA THR A 27 -14.53 7.49 -0.38
C THR A 27 -14.75 6.96 1.03
N LEU A 28 -13.68 6.73 1.81
CA LEU A 28 -13.83 6.35 3.21
C LEU A 28 -14.36 7.53 4.04
N PRO A 29 -15.12 7.23 5.12
CA PRO A 29 -15.60 8.26 6.03
C PRO A 29 -14.43 9.05 6.63
N TYR A 30 -14.65 10.36 6.79
CA TYR A 30 -13.69 11.27 7.40
C TYR A 30 -13.44 10.94 8.88
N GLU A 31 -14.46 10.42 9.58
CA GLU A 31 -14.33 9.97 10.95
C GLU A 31 -13.47 8.71 11.02
N MET A 32 -12.39 8.81 11.81
CA MET A 32 -11.47 7.71 12.04
C MET A 32 -12.22 6.54 12.71
N PRO A 33 -12.13 5.31 12.16
CA PRO A 33 -12.85 4.20 12.74
C PRO A 33 -12.25 3.82 14.10
N SER A 34 -13.12 3.54 15.06
CA SER A 34 -12.75 3.28 16.47
C SER A 34 -11.71 2.17 16.64
N TRP A 35 -11.78 1.11 15.83
CA TRP A 35 -10.79 0.02 15.88
C TRP A 35 -9.36 0.47 15.52
N LEU A 36 -9.22 1.46 14.63
CA LEU A 36 -7.92 1.99 14.21
C LEU A 36 -7.37 2.90 15.31
N GLU A 37 -8.24 3.69 15.94
CA GLU A 37 -7.88 4.55 17.06
C GLU A 37 -7.40 3.71 18.25
N ASP A 38 -8.18 2.71 18.65
CA ASP A 38 -7.83 1.79 19.74
C ASP A 38 -6.51 1.04 19.47
N GLY A 39 -6.29 0.64 18.21
CA GLY A 39 -5.04 0.00 17.79
C GLY A 39 -3.83 0.94 17.92
N ILE A 40 -3.96 2.18 17.45
CA ILE A 40 -2.90 3.19 17.56
C ILE A 40 -2.64 3.51 19.03
N ARG A 41 -3.69 3.79 19.82
CA ARG A 41 -3.56 4.04 21.27
C ARG A 41 -2.90 2.87 22.00
N GLY A 42 -3.28 1.65 21.66
CA GLY A 42 -2.66 0.43 22.19
C GLY A 42 -1.17 0.40 21.91
N SER A 43 -0.77 0.64 20.65
CA SER A 43 0.64 0.65 20.25
C SER A 43 1.46 1.77 20.91
N ILE A 44 0.89 2.96 21.08
CA ILE A 44 1.52 4.10 21.75
C ILE A 44 1.74 3.80 23.24
N ARG A 45 0.74 3.20 23.89
CA ARG A 45 0.83 2.76 25.29
C ARG A 45 1.88 1.67 25.47
N LEU A 46 1.97 0.72 24.54
CA LEU A 46 3.01 -0.32 24.49
C LEU A 46 4.41 0.28 24.29
N ALA A 47 4.54 1.31 23.46
CA ALA A 47 5.79 2.04 23.25
C ALA A 47 6.17 2.96 24.43
N GLY A 48 5.29 3.11 25.43
CA GLY A 48 5.53 3.92 26.63
C GLY A 48 5.48 5.43 26.40
N ASN A 49 5.06 5.89 25.22
CA ASN A 49 5.13 7.31 24.84
C ASN A 49 3.77 8.01 24.95
N ARG A 50 3.40 8.45 26.16
CA ARG A 50 2.11 9.13 26.42
C ARG A 50 1.99 10.51 25.77
N SER A 51 3.09 11.08 25.28
CA SER A 51 3.08 12.42 24.65
C SER A 51 2.38 12.45 23.29
N LEU A 52 2.16 11.28 22.67
CA LEU A 52 1.48 11.11 21.38
C LEU A 52 -0.01 10.76 21.53
N ASP A 53 -0.56 10.78 22.75
CA ASP A 53 -1.96 10.42 23.03
C ASP A 53 -2.95 11.58 22.80
N ASN A 54 -2.48 12.64 22.14
CA ASN A 54 -3.30 13.77 21.72
C ASN A 54 -4.02 13.44 20.40
N THR A 55 -5.24 13.96 20.20
CA THR A 55 -6.08 13.63 19.04
C THR A 55 -5.39 13.92 17.70
N ASP A 56 -4.66 15.04 17.61
CA ASP A 56 -3.96 15.48 16.39
C ASP A 56 -2.79 14.55 16.00
N ASP A 57 -2.09 14.01 16.99
CA ASP A 57 -1.01 13.06 16.78
C ASP A 57 -1.54 11.71 16.31
N ILE A 58 -2.68 11.26 16.86
CA ILE A 58 -3.34 10.01 16.47
C ILE A 58 -3.83 10.10 15.02
N GLU A 59 -4.42 11.23 14.60
CA GLU A 59 -4.83 11.46 13.21
C GLU A 59 -3.63 11.39 12.25
N THR A 60 -2.53 12.06 12.60
CA THR A 60 -1.30 12.03 11.79
C THR A 60 -0.73 10.63 11.66
N ILE A 61 -0.69 9.85 12.77
CA ILE A 61 -0.23 8.46 12.75
C ILE A 61 -1.16 7.60 11.88
N ALA A 62 -2.47 7.80 11.95
CA ALA A 62 -3.44 7.09 11.13
C ALA A 62 -3.19 7.30 9.62
N ILE A 63 -2.93 8.54 9.21
CA ILE A 63 -2.59 8.88 7.82
C ILE A 63 -1.28 8.19 7.40
N LEU A 64 -0.26 8.20 8.24
CA LEU A 64 1.02 7.52 7.96
C LEU A 64 0.83 6.00 7.80
N VAL A 65 0.04 5.38 8.68
CA VAL A 65 -0.30 3.95 8.58
C VAL A 65 -1.02 3.68 7.27
N ALA A 66 -2.00 4.50 6.89
CA ALA A 66 -2.71 4.36 5.62
C ALA A 66 -1.76 4.46 4.41
N ILE A 67 -0.83 5.41 4.41
CA ILE A 67 0.19 5.55 3.35
C ILE A 67 1.07 4.30 3.25
N VAL A 68 1.54 3.78 4.39
CA VAL A 68 2.39 2.58 4.43
C VAL A 68 1.63 1.37 3.88
N VAL A 69 0.40 1.15 4.34
CA VAL A 69 -0.44 0.03 3.89
C VAL A 69 -0.74 0.15 2.40
N CYS A 70 -1.11 1.34 1.92
CA CYS A 70 -1.39 1.59 0.51
C CYS A 70 -0.17 1.33 -0.37
N THR A 71 1.00 1.82 0.04
CA THR A 71 2.25 1.63 -0.70
C THR A 71 2.65 0.15 -0.72
N ALA A 72 2.51 -0.55 0.41
CA ALA A 72 2.78 -1.98 0.50
C ALA A 72 1.85 -2.79 -0.42
N LEU A 73 0.55 -2.47 -0.44
CA LEU A 73 -0.43 -3.13 -1.33
C LEU A 73 -0.04 -2.98 -2.81
N VAL A 74 0.29 -1.76 -3.25
CA VAL A 74 0.75 -1.51 -4.63
C VAL A 74 2.02 -2.32 -4.92
N GLY A 75 2.98 -2.32 -3.99
CA GLY A 75 4.21 -3.10 -4.11
C GLY A 75 3.96 -4.61 -4.25
N VAL A 76 3.06 -5.18 -3.44
CA VAL A 76 2.67 -6.59 -3.50
C VAL A 76 2.00 -6.94 -4.84
N VAL A 77 1.07 -6.11 -5.31
CA VAL A 77 0.41 -6.30 -6.61
C VAL A 77 1.44 -6.30 -7.76
N LEU A 78 2.37 -5.35 -7.75
CA LEU A 78 3.45 -5.30 -8.75
C LEU A 78 4.35 -6.54 -8.65
N ALA A 79 4.72 -6.97 -7.44
CA ALA A 79 5.53 -8.16 -7.24
C ALA A 79 4.83 -9.42 -7.78
N LEU A 80 3.54 -9.58 -7.51
CA LEU A 80 2.71 -10.68 -8.01
C LEU A 80 2.58 -10.65 -9.53
N ALA A 81 2.31 -9.48 -10.13
CA ALA A 81 2.22 -9.31 -11.58
C ALA A 81 3.53 -9.70 -12.26
N ASN A 82 4.67 -9.27 -11.70
CA ASN A 82 6.00 -9.62 -12.19
C ASN A 82 6.30 -11.11 -12.04
N TRP A 83 5.91 -11.72 -10.90
CA TRP A 83 6.11 -13.14 -10.64
C TRP A 83 5.29 -14.01 -11.61
N LEU A 84 4.00 -13.70 -11.78
CA LEU A 84 3.12 -14.38 -12.73
C LEU A 84 3.61 -14.22 -14.17
N GLY A 85 4.02 -13.01 -14.57
CA GLY A 85 4.59 -12.75 -15.89
C GLY A 85 5.82 -13.63 -16.16
N ARG A 86 6.73 -13.75 -15.18
CA ARG A 86 7.89 -14.65 -15.28
C ARG A 86 7.48 -16.12 -15.38
N GLN A 87 6.49 -16.56 -14.60
CA GLN A 87 6.01 -17.93 -14.68
C GLN A 87 5.39 -18.26 -16.04
N LEU A 88 4.59 -17.35 -16.61
CA LEU A 88 3.98 -17.54 -17.93
C LEU A 88 5.04 -17.61 -19.04
N ILE A 89 6.05 -16.76 -18.98
CA ILE A 89 7.18 -16.79 -19.93
C ILE A 89 7.98 -18.09 -19.77
N ALA A 90 8.26 -18.52 -18.54
CA ALA A 90 8.97 -19.77 -18.28
C ALA A 90 8.18 -21.00 -18.75
N ARG A 91 6.85 -21.00 -18.58
CA ARG A 91 5.96 -22.05 -19.10
C ARG A 91 5.96 -22.10 -20.62
N ARG A 92 5.88 -20.94 -21.30
CA ARG A 92 5.94 -20.87 -22.77
C ARG A 92 7.27 -21.35 -23.35
N ARG A 93 8.39 -21.16 -22.63
CA ARG A 93 9.72 -21.65 -23.07
C ARG A 93 9.92 -23.16 -22.91
N ARG A 94 9.11 -23.84 -22.09
CA ARG A 94 9.18 -25.31 -21.93
C ARG A 94 8.26 -26.06 -22.90
N ALA A 95 7.33 -25.36 -23.54
CA ALA A 95 6.35 -25.91 -24.48
C ALA A 95 6.75 -25.69 -25.96
N SER A 96 7.93 -25.13 -26.21
CA SER A 96 8.55 -24.93 -27.53
C SER A 96 9.89 -25.64 -27.55
#